data_AF-I2FM14-F1
#
_entry.id   AF-I2FM14-F1
#
_cell.length_a   1.000
_cell.length_b   1.000
_cell.length_c   1.000
_cell.angle_alpha   90.00
_cell.angle_beta   90.00
_cell.angle_gamma   90.00
#
_symmetry.space_group_name_H-M   'P 1'
#
loop_
_entity.id
_entity.type
_entity.pdbx_description
1 polymer ?
#
loop_
_entity_poly.entity_id
_entity_poly.type
_entity_poly.pdbx_seq_one_letter_code
_entity_poly.pdbx_strand_id
1 'polypeptide(L)'
;MFNVEKVPVSKVRDAMATYNHIWIVGRPSPTERYRFMELIKGSDELPSLRTDEGDDIRKHFLDAQDFERKYGSKALGLRYGSPFGERPKPKTSVLKWLRLPTSTKPKLYELEQTSISHLRRALNQFNYLRIHDSAHHKLLSFKLDQDGRVLFEDLGHYLGRV
;
A
#
# COMPACT_ATOMS: atom_id res chain seq x y z
N MET A 1 -26.39 -17.78 3.93
CA MET A 1 -25.31 -18.58 3.32
C MET A 1 -24.16 -17.62 3.02
N PHE A 2 -23.06 -17.70 3.77
CA PHE A 2 -21.93 -16.77 3.63
C PHE A 2 -21.12 -17.12 2.40
N ASN A 3 -21.01 -16.20 1.44
CA ASN A 3 -20.07 -16.33 0.34
C ASN A 3 -18.69 -15.92 0.86
N VAL A 4 -18.05 -16.83 1.60
CA VAL A 4 -16.68 -16.63 2.08
C VAL A 4 -15.77 -16.90 0.89
N GLU A 5 -15.29 -15.85 0.25
CA GLU A 5 -14.14 -15.96 -0.65
C GLU A 5 -13.00 -16.53 0.19
N LYS A 6 -12.69 -17.83 0.03
CA LYS A 6 -11.71 -18.53 0.85
C LYS A 6 -10.34 -17.91 0.58
N VAL A 7 -9.87 -17.07 1.50
CA VAL A 7 -8.46 -16.65 1.48
C VAL A 7 -7.62 -17.91 1.71
N PRO A 8 -6.72 -18.29 0.79
CA PRO A 8 -5.88 -19.47 0.96
C PRO A 8 -5.05 -19.34 2.25
N VAL A 9 -4.98 -20.42 3.04
CA VAL A 9 -4.21 -20.48 4.30
C VAL A 9 -2.75 -20.09 4.07
N SER A 10 -2.19 -20.38 2.90
CA SER A 10 -0.84 -19.95 2.50
C SER A 10 -0.70 -18.43 2.50
N LYS A 11 -1.64 -17.68 1.93
CA LYS A 11 -1.58 -16.20 1.94
C LYS A 11 -1.60 -15.63 3.36
N VAL A 12 -2.43 -16.20 4.23
CA VAL A 12 -2.50 -15.80 5.64
C VAL A 12 -1.19 -16.10 6.35
N ARG A 13 -0.62 -17.29 6.13
CA ARG A 13 0.67 -17.70 6.70
C ARG A 13 1.83 -16.83 6.21
N ASP A 14 1.90 -16.55 4.92
CA ASP A 14 2.93 -15.70 4.32
C ASP A 14 2.84 -14.27 4.85
N ALA A 15 1.61 -13.75 4.99
CA ALA A 15 1.38 -12.44 5.58
C ALA A 15 1.75 -12.41 7.07
N MET A 16 1.40 -13.43 7.85
CA MET A 16 1.81 -13.56 9.26
C MET A 16 3.33 -13.64 9.42
N ALA A 17 4.00 -14.40 8.56
CA ALA A 17 5.47 -14.51 8.56
C ALA A 17 6.14 -13.17 8.25
N THR A 18 5.49 -12.32 7.45
CA THR A 18 6.05 -11.04 7.00
C THR A 18 5.72 -9.88 7.95
N TYR A 19 4.50 -9.83 8.48
CA TYR A 19 3.94 -8.63 9.11
C TYR A 19 3.76 -8.72 10.63
N ASN A 20 3.90 -9.91 11.23
CA ASN A 20 3.68 -10.20 12.65
C ASN A 20 2.27 -9.86 13.20
N HIS A 21 1.48 -9.07 12.48
CA HIS A 21 0.08 -8.76 12.73
C HIS A 21 -0.64 -8.64 11.38
N ILE A 22 -1.86 -9.16 11.27
CA ILE A 22 -2.71 -9.01 10.09
C ILE A 22 -4.16 -8.82 10.52
N TRP A 23 -4.93 -8.13 9.68
CA TRP A 23 -6.38 -8.01 9.84
C TRP A 23 -7.10 -8.84 8.78
N ILE A 24 -8.03 -9.68 9.22
CA ILE A 24 -8.97 -10.39 8.36
C ILE A 24 -10.29 -9.62 8.39
N VAL A 25 -10.72 -9.20 7.20
CA VAL A 25 -11.99 -8.47 7.02
C VAL A 25 -13.01 -9.40 6.38
N GLY A 26 -14.07 -9.71 7.12
CA GLY A 26 -15.23 -10.40 6.56
C GLY A 26 -16.09 -9.43 5.76
N ARG A 27 -16.41 -9.79 4.51
CA ARG A 27 -17.42 -9.03 3.74
C ARG A 27 -18.77 -9.17 4.46
N PRO A 28 -19.44 -8.06 4.76
CA PRO A 28 -20.78 -8.12 5.32
C PRO A 28 -21.72 -8.77 4.31
N SER A 29 -22.63 -9.59 4.80
CA SER A 29 -23.86 -9.87 4.06
C SER A 29 -24.66 -8.55 3.93
N PRO A 30 -25.61 -8.42 2.98
CA PRO A 30 -26.34 -7.16 2.74
C PRO A 30 -27.02 -6.56 3.98
N THR A 31 -27.23 -7.37 5.03
CA THR A 31 -27.90 -7.00 6.28
C THR A 31 -26.96 -6.92 7.49
N GLU A 32 -25.67 -7.19 7.34
CA GLU A 32 -24.72 -7.24 8.47
C GLU A 32 -23.65 -6.15 8.40
N ARG A 33 -23.04 -5.86 9.56
CA ARG A 33 -21.86 -4.99 9.65
C ARG A 33 -20.61 -5.76 9.23
N TYR A 34 -19.60 -5.04 8.75
CA TYR A 34 -18.26 -5.61 8.54
C TYR A 34 -17.77 -6.24 9.86
N ARG A 35 -17.16 -7.42 9.76
CA ARG A 35 -16.51 -8.08 10.90
C ARG A 35 -15.00 -8.04 10.69
N PHE A 36 -14.28 -7.63 11.71
CA PHE A 36 -12.83 -7.53 11.70
C PHE A 36 -12.26 -8.52 12.72
N MET A 37 -11.13 -9.10 12.37
CA MET A 37 -10.40 -10.03 13.22
C MET A 37 -8.93 -9.73 13.08
N GLU A 38 -8.30 -9.35 14.18
CA GLU A 38 -6.85 -9.19 14.22
C GLU A 38 -6.20 -10.53 14.58
N LEU A 39 -5.18 -10.91 13.82
CA LEU A 39 -4.29 -12.01 14.14
C LEU A 39 -2.92 -11.43 14.45
N ILE A 40 -2.45 -11.62 15.68
CA ILE A 40 -1.11 -11.17 16.13
C ILE A 40 -0.25 -12.40 16.39
N LYS A 41 0.99 -12.39 15.92
CA LYS A 41 1.95 -13.48 16.14
C LYS A 41 2.23 -13.64 17.63
N GLY A 42 1.82 -14.79 18.20
CA GLY A 42 2.11 -15.15 19.57
C GLY A 42 3.53 -15.69 19.76
N SER A 43 3.98 -15.76 21.02
CA SER A 43 5.24 -16.43 21.41
C SER A 43 5.19 -17.94 21.14
N ASP A 44 4.01 -18.55 21.22
CA ASP A 44 3.78 -19.99 21.10
C ASP A 44 3.18 -20.36 19.74
N GLU A 45 3.80 -19.91 18.64
CA GLU A 45 3.49 -20.19 17.20
C GLU A 45 2.05 -19.99 16.68
N LEU A 46 1.06 -19.90 17.56
CA LEU A 46 -0.34 -19.71 17.26
C LEU A 46 -0.66 -18.21 17.25
N PRO A 47 -1.34 -17.70 16.22
CA PRO A 47 -1.82 -16.34 16.22
C PRO A 47 -2.81 -16.13 17.36
N SER A 48 -2.65 -15.06 18.12
CA SER A 48 -3.64 -14.59 19.08
C SER A 48 -4.73 -13.79 18.35
N LEU A 49 -5.97 -13.94 18.81
CA LEU A 49 -7.16 -13.34 18.21
C LEU A 49 -7.59 -12.11 19.01
N ARG A 50 -7.72 -10.95 18.37
CA ARG A 50 -8.41 -9.79 18.95
C ARG A 50 -9.62 -9.38 18.12
N THR A 51 -10.67 -9.04 18.84
CA THR A 51 -11.92 -8.50 18.30
C THR A 51 -12.09 -7.09 18.84
N ASP A 52 -11.51 -6.10 18.16
CA ASP A 52 -11.69 -4.68 18.49
C ASP A 52 -12.95 -4.10 17.83
N GLU A 53 -13.45 -2.99 18.40
CA GLU A 53 -14.53 -2.17 17.85
C GLU A 53 -14.02 -1.46 16.56
N GLY A 54 -14.30 -2.10 15.42
CA GLY A 54 -13.62 -1.91 14.14
C GLY A 54 -13.99 -0.69 13.29
N ASP A 55 -14.28 0.48 13.86
CA ASP A 55 -14.62 1.67 13.07
C ASP A 55 -13.40 2.24 12.32
N ASP A 56 -12.21 2.26 12.93
CA ASP A 56 -10.98 2.74 12.28
C ASP A 56 -10.45 1.77 11.22
N ILE A 57 -10.51 0.46 11.49
CA ILE A 57 -10.07 -0.58 10.53
C ILE A 57 -11.00 -0.63 9.32
N ARG A 58 -12.31 -0.44 9.52
CA ARG A 58 -13.27 -0.34 8.42
C ARG A 58 -12.89 0.77 7.46
N LYS A 59 -12.58 1.95 7.99
CA LYS A 59 -12.18 3.09 7.17
C LYS A 59 -10.93 2.77 6.34
N HIS A 60 -9.89 2.22 6.97
CA HIS A 60 -8.67 1.84 6.26
C HIS A 60 -8.90 0.79 5.16
N PHE A 61 -9.75 -0.21 5.43
CA PHE A 61 -10.09 -1.22 4.44
C PHE A 61 -10.87 -0.64 3.25
N LEU A 62 -11.85 0.22 3.51
CA LEU A 62 -12.62 0.89 2.47
C LEU A 62 -11.75 1.84 1.64
N ASP A 63 -10.86 2.60 2.29
CA ASP A 63 -9.90 3.47 1.62
C ASP A 63 -8.96 2.66 0.70
N ALA A 64 -8.52 1.47 1.14
CA ALA A 64 -7.71 0.56 0.33
C ALA A 64 -8.50 0.00 -0.87
N GLN A 65 -9.74 -0.45 -0.68
CA GLN A 65 -10.60 -0.92 -1.79
C GLN A 65 -10.87 0.18 -2.81
N ASP A 66 -11.22 1.38 -2.32
CA ASP A 66 -11.47 2.54 -3.18
C ASP A 66 -10.23 2.92 -3.98
N PHE A 67 -9.05 2.82 -3.35
CA PHE A 67 -7.77 3.05 -4.00
C PHE A 67 -7.48 1.99 -5.08
N GLU A 68 -7.69 0.71 -4.79
CA GLU A 68 -7.50 -0.38 -5.74
C GLU A 68 -8.42 -0.22 -6.96
N ARG A 69 -9.70 0.11 -6.75
CA ARG A 69 -10.64 0.36 -7.87
C ARG A 69 -10.20 1.52 -8.75
N LYS A 70 -9.54 2.54 -8.18
CA LYS A 70 -9.14 3.76 -8.90
C LYS A 70 -7.79 3.63 -9.60
N TYR A 71 -6.86 2.86 -9.05
CA TYR A 71 -5.44 2.87 -9.45
C TYR A 71 -4.85 1.46 -9.66
N GLY A 72 -5.63 0.41 -9.45
CA GLY A 72 -5.24 -0.98 -9.64
C GLY A 72 -4.42 -1.58 -8.49
N SER A 73 -4.31 -2.90 -8.50
CA SER A 73 -3.68 -3.69 -7.42
C SER A 73 -2.18 -3.44 -7.25
N LYS A 74 -1.47 -3.04 -8.32
CA LYS A 74 -0.03 -2.69 -8.21
C LYS A 74 0.17 -1.38 -7.46
N ALA A 75 -0.64 -0.36 -7.74
CA ALA A 75 -0.61 0.89 -7.00
C ALA A 75 -1.01 0.65 -5.53
N LEU A 76 -2.03 -0.18 -5.29
CA LEU A 76 -2.42 -0.62 -3.95
C LEU A 76 -1.22 -1.24 -3.20
N GLY A 77 -0.51 -2.18 -3.83
CA GLY A 77 0.66 -2.84 -3.23
C GLY A 77 1.86 -1.91 -2.97
N LEU A 78 1.93 -0.76 -3.64
CA LEU A 78 2.88 0.29 -3.32
C LEU A 78 2.44 1.10 -2.10
N ARG A 79 1.18 1.55 -2.07
CA ARG A 79 0.67 2.46 -1.03
C ARG A 79 0.38 1.76 0.30
N TYR A 80 -0.26 0.59 0.23
CA TYR A 80 -0.79 -0.16 1.38
C TYR A 80 -0.13 -1.54 1.56
N GLY A 81 0.91 -1.85 0.77
CA GLY A 81 1.69 -3.08 0.95
C GLY A 81 2.63 -3.00 2.15
N SER A 82 3.62 -3.90 2.17
CA SER A 82 4.64 -3.93 3.23
C SER A 82 5.24 -2.54 3.48
N PRO A 83 5.33 -2.09 4.76
CA PRO A 83 6.01 -0.84 5.07
C PRO A 83 7.47 -0.92 4.65
N PHE A 84 8.04 0.23 4.29
CA PHE A 84 9.48 0.32 4.05
C PHE A 84 10.21 0.49 5.39
N GLY A 85 11.47 0.09 5.45
CA GLY A 85 12.29 0.36 6.64
C GLY A 85 12.39 1.86 6.92
N GLU A 86 12.55 2.21 8.20
CA GLU A 86 12.74 3.59 8.66
C GLU A 86 13.86 4.29 7.90
N ARG A 87 13.70 5.59 7.67
CA ARG A 87 14.68 6.39 6.94
C ARG A 87 15.46 7.30 7.88
N PRO A 88 16.77 7.45 7.65
CA PRO A 88 17.56 8.42 8.41
C PRO A 88 16.96 9.81 8.23
N LYS A 89 16.70 10.49 9.36
CA LYS A 89 16.14 11.84 9.36
C LYS A 89 17.07 12.76 8.55
N PRO A 90 16.56 13.54 7.59
CA PRO A 90 17.38 14.53 6.90
C PRO A 90 17.94 15.52 7.93
N LYS A 91 19.25 15.79 7.88
CA LYS A 91 19.95 16.74 8.78
C LYS A 91 19.39 18.18 8.72
N THR A 92 18.50 18.47 7.78
CA THR A 92 17.80 19.75 7.67
C THR A 92 16.28 19.51 7.71
N SER A 93 15.64 20.10 8.73
CA SER A 93 14.19 20.14 8.92
C SER A 93 13.53 21.04 7.87
N VAL A 94 13.56 20.64 6.61
CA VAL A 94 12.76 21.29 5.58
C VAL A 94 11.81 20.25 5.03
N LEU A 95 10.54 20.43 5.37
CA LEU A 95 9.36 19.84 4.75
C LEU A 95 9.33 20.16 3.24
N LYS A 96 10.31 19.67 2.48
CA LYS A 96 10.35 19.74 1.03
C LYS A 96 9.49 18.59 0.51
N TRP A 97 8.18 18.74 0.67
CA TRP A 97 7.20 17.92 -0.03
C TRP A 97 7.37 18.02 -1.55
N LEU A 98 7.89 19.16 -2.06
CA LEU A 98 7.96 19.43 -3.51
C LEU A 98 9.35 19.56 -4.15
N ARG A 99 10.45 19.58 -3.40
CA ARG A 99 11.78 19.69 -4.04
C ARG A 99 12.33 18.32 -4.31
N LEU A 100 11.87 17.71 -5.39
CA LEU A 100 12.67 16.73 -6.12
C LEU A 100 14.08 17.32 -6.29
N PRO A 101 15.16 16.54 -6.10
CA PRO A 101 16.47 17.01 -6.49
C PRO A 101 16.39 17.39 -7.97
N THR A 102 16.56 18.69 -8.27
CA THR A 102 16.51 19.28 -9.62
C THR A 102 17.51 18.64 -10.58
N SER A 103 18.45 17.85 -10.06
CA SER A 103 19.53 17.19 -10.80
C SER A 103 19.17 15.81 -11.37
N THR A 104 18.01 15.23 -11.05
CA THR A 104 17.66 13.89 -11.56
C THR A 104 16.21 13.91 -11.99
N LYS A 105 15.94 13.94 -13.30
CA LYS A 105 14.58 13.65 -13.81
C LYS A 105 14.20 12.27 -13.26
N PRO A 106 13.20 12.15 -12.38
CA PRO A 106 12.83 10.85 -11.84
C PRO A 106 12.42 9.96 -13.00
N LYS A 107 13.01 8.76 -13.07
CA LYS A 107 12.68 7.79 -14.11
C LYS A 107 11.18 7.52 -14.07
N LEU A 108 10.52 7.67 -15.22
CA LEU A 108 9.12 7.33 -15.37
C LEU A 108 9.01 5.82 -15.61
N TYR A 109 8.26 5.14 -14.76
CA TYR A 109 7.99 3.71 -14.88
C TYR A 109 6.60 3.49 -15.46
N GLU A 110 6.43 2.46 -16.27
CA GLU A 110 5.10 2.06 -16.75
C GLU A 110 4.49 1.04 -15.77
N LEU A 111 3.29 1.32 -15.24
CA LEU A 111 2.65 0.52 -14.19
C LEU A 111 2.41 -0.92 -14.67
N GLU A 112 1.91 -1.07 -15.90
CA GLU A 112 1.55 -2.37 -16.45
C GLU A 112 2.76 -3.24 -16.78
N GLN A 113 3.85 -2.62 -17.26
CA GLN A 113 5.05 -3.35 -17.69
C GLN A 113 6.03 -3.63 -16.55
N THR A 114 5.96 -2.86 -15.46
CA THR A 114 6.91 -2.99 -14.34
C THR A 114 6.34 -3.89 -13.24
N SER A 115 7.14 -4.86 -12.79
CA SER A 115 6.74 -5.70 -11.66
C SER A 115 6.70 -4.90 -10.35
N ILE A 116 5.76 -5.27 -9.46
CA ILE A 116 5.62 -4.61 -8.15
C ILE A 116 6.93 -4.66 -7.34
N SER A 117 7.68 -5.76 -7.41
CA SER A 117 8.97 -5.91 -6.73
C SER A 117 10.02 -4.91 -7.23
N HIS A 118 10.03 -4.61 -8.54
CA HIS A 118 10.91 -3.60 -9.10
C HIS A 118 10.45 -2.21 -8.68
N LEU A 119 9.15 -1.89 -8.77
CA LEU A 119 8.61 -0.60 -8.33
C LEU A 119 8.92 -0.32 -6.85
N ARG A 120 8.74 -1.33 -5.98
CA ARG A 120 9.10 -1.24 -4.56
C ARG A 120 10.60 -1.03 -4.37
N ARG A 121 11.45 -1.73 -5.11
CA ARG A 121 12.91 -1.53 -5.05
C ARG A 121 13.30 -0.12 -5.48
N ALA A 122 12.73 0.37 -6.57
CA ALA A 122 12.97 1.73 -7.05
C ALA A 122 12.51 2.78 -6.02
N LEU A 123 11.30 2.64 -5.48
CA LEU A 123 10.80 3.51 -4.42
C LEU A 123 11.69 3.46 -3.16
N ASN A 124 12.18 2.28 -2.80
CA ASN A 124 13.11 2.09 -1.68
C ASN A 124 14.48 2.76 -1.91
N GLN A 125 14.98 2.72 -3.15
CA GLN A 125 16.29 3.26 -3.51
C GLN A 125 16.26 4.77 -3.67
N PHE A 126 15.21 5.31 -4.30
CA PHE A 126 15.15 6.72 -4.68
C PHE A 126 14.25 7.56 -3.75
N ASN A 127 13.57 6.93 -2.79
CA ASN A 127 12.53 7.52 -1.91
C ASN A 127 11.36 8.16 -2.66
N TYR A 128 11.33 8.06 -3.98
CA TYR A 128 10.38 8.71 -4.86
C TYR A 128 10.24 7.91 -6.16
N LEU A 129 9.03 7.90 -6.72
CA LEU A 129 8.70 7.16 -7.93
C LEU A 129 7.61 7.90 -8.71
N ARG A 130 7.82 8.09 -10.02
CA ARG A 130 6.74 8.46 -10.95
C ARG A 130 6.36 7.26 -11.79
N ILE A 131 5.06 7.04 -11.89
CA ILE A 131 4.50 5.94 -12.64
C ILE A 131 3.49 6.48 -13.64
N HIS A 132 3.63 6.10 -14.90
CA HIS A 132 2.57 6.21 -15.88
C HIS A 132 1.69 4.97 -15.81
N ASP A 133 0.40 5.18 -15.64
CA ASP A 133 -0.64 4.17 -15.72
C ASP A 133 -1.31 4.32 -17.08
N SER A 134 -0.83 3.56 -18.06
CA SER A 134 -1.37 3.57 -19.43
C SER A 134 -2.82 3.10 -19.52
N ALA A 135 -3.30 2.25 -18.60
CA ALA A 135 -4.67 1.76 -18.61
C ALA A 135 -5.68 2.86 -18.27
N HIS A 136 -5.31 3.75 -17.33
CA HIS A 136 -6.17 4.86 -16.90
C HIS A 136 -5.71 6.23 -17.45
N HIS A 137 -4.65 6.26 -18.28
CA HIS A 137 -3.99 7.46 -18.77
C HIS A 137 -3.58 8.45 -17.67
N LYS A 138 -3.11 7.94 -16.53
CA LYS A 138 -2.76 8.73 -15.35
C LYS A 138 -1.26 8.78 -15.11
N LEU A 139 -0.82 9.88 -14.53
CA LEU A 139 0.50 10.01 -13.95
C LEU A 139 0.39 9.96 -12.43
N LEU A 140 1.02 8.98 -11.82
CA LEU A 140 0.98 8.72 -10.38
C LEU A 140 2.34 9.01 -9.77
N SER A 141 2.34 9.50 -8.53
CA SER A 141 3.55 9.79 -7.77
C SER A 141 3.50 9.10 -6.42
N PHE A 142 4.60 8.42 -6.06
CA PHE A 142 4.78 7.77 -4.77
C PHE A 142 6.05 8.29 -4.11
N LYS A 143 6.02 8.49 -2.79
CA LYS A 143 7.17 8.96 -2.01
C LYS A 143 7.20 8.27 -0.66
N LEU A 144 8.38 8.01 -0.11
CA LEU A 144 8.50 7.55 1.26
C LEU A 144 8.63 8.71 2.23
N ASP A 145 7.92 8.64 3.36
CA ASP A 145 8.15 9.51 4.50
C ASP A 145 9.26 8.95 5.42
N GLN A 146 9.50 9.63 6.55
CA GLN A 146 10.57 9.27 7.50
C GLN A 146 10.30 7.94 8.19
N ASP A 147 9.03 7.60 8.38
CA ASP A 147 8.56 6.38 9.05
C ASP A 147 8.43 5.21 8.05
N GLY A 148 8.87 5.39 6.80
CA GLY A 148 8.77 4.37 5.75
C GLY A 148 7.35 4.18 5.20
N ARG A 149 6.42 5.09 5.50
CA ARG A 149 5.07 5.09 4.91
C ARG A 149 5.13 5.71 3.53
N VAL A 150 4.24 5.22 2.67
CA VAL A 150 4.23 5.61 1.25
C VAL A 150 3.20 6.70 1.04
N LEU A 151 3.61 7.92 0.78
CA LEU A 151 2.74 9.01 0.36
C LEU A 151 2.38 8.84 -1.13
N PHE A 152 1.15 9.22 -1.48
CA PHE A 152 0.62 9.09 -2.84
C PHE A 152 0.03 10.42 -3.34
N GLU A 153 0.23 10.71 -4.62
CA GLU A 153 -0.37 11.84 -5.32
C GLU A 153 -0.74 11.42 -6.75
N ASP A 154 -1.97 11.75 -7.16
CA ASP A 154 -2.45 11.63 -8.54
C ASP A 154 -2.12 12.95 -9.26
N LEU A 155 -1.18 12.90 -10.20
CA LEU A 155 -0.71 14.06 -10.96
C LEU A 155 -1.60 14.35 -12.18
N GLY A 156 -2.71 13.63 -12.34
CA GLY A 156 -3.67 13.81 -13.42
C GLY A 156 -3.28 13.08 -14.70
N HIS A 157 -3.78 13.57 -15.84
CA HIS A 157 -3.55 12.92 -17.12
C HIS A 157 -2.12 13.06 -17.60
N TYR A 158 -1.55 11.95 -18.10
CA TYR A 158 -0.24 11.99 -18.72
C TYR A 158 -0.33 12.53 -20.15
N LEU A 159 0.10 13.78 -20.37
CA LEU A 159 0.05 14.47 -21.66
C LEU A 159 1.28 14.23 -22.57
N GLY A 160 2.15 13.27 -22.23
CA GLY A 160 3.25 12.86 -23.10
C GLY A 160 4.36 13.88 -23.36
N ARG A 161 4.49 14.96 -22.55
CA ARG A 161 5.58 15.94 -22.75
C ARG A 161 6.92 15.38 -22.27
N VAL A 162 7.74 14.96 -23.24
CA VAL A 162 9.18 14.66 -23.15
C VAL A 162 9.98 15.96 -23.09
#